data_AF-A0A535M4V5-F1
#
_entry.id   AF-A0A535M4V5-F1
#
_cell.length_a   1.000
_cell.length_b   1.000
_cell.length_c   1.000
_cell.angle_alpha   90.00
_cell.angle_beta   90.00
_cell.angle_gamma   90.00
#
_symmetry.space_group_name_H-M   'P 1'
#
loop_
_entity.id
_entity.type
_entity.pdbx_description
1 polymer ?
#
loop_
_entity_poly.entity_id
_entity_poly.type
_entity_poly.pdbx_seq_one_letter_code
_entity_poly.pdbx_strand_id
1 'polypeptide(L)'
;MPDNRGVPHLVLLGARALLSLRRRGPAPEDAAPQARRRALPEGGPYLQGLLCNLLNPKIAVLFTSLIPQFVVPGPSATAETLMLGGLFCTGGVLWICFYALVAGSAARLLRRPRVRRAIDAVSGTVLVGFGLRLAAEAR
;
A
#
# COMPACT_ATOMS: atom_id res chain seq x y z
N MET A 1 -10.33 -17.45 17.27
CA MET A 1 -10.52 -16.19 18.03
C MET A 1 -9.82 -15.09 17.25
N PRO A 2 -10.52 -14.13 16.62
CA PRO A 2 -9.87 -13.14 15.77
C PRO A 2 -9.11 -12.13 16.64
N ASP A 3 -7.80 -12.00 16.41
CA ASP A 3 -6.92 -11.12 17.17
C ASP A 3 -7.19 -9.64 16.82
N ASN A 4 -7.88 -8.92 17.71
CA ASN A 4 -8.14 -7.46 17.64
C ASN A 4 -6.88 -6.56 17.71
N ARG A 5 -5.69 -7.12 17.49
CA ARG A 5 -4.38 -6.46 17.65
C ARG A 5 -4.15 -5.31 16.64
N GLY A 6 -4.87 -5.30 15.52
CA GLY A 6 -4.76 -4.26 14.48
C GLY A 6 -5.52 -2.96 14.78
N VAL A 7 -6.58 -3.04 15.59
CA VAL A 7 -7.49 -1.90 15.86
C VAL A 7 -6.79 -0.72 16.54
N PRO A 8 -5.97 -0.92 17.60
CA PRO A 8 -5.25 0.18 18.25
C PRO A 8 -4.26 0.87 17.31
N HIS A 9 -3.63 0.11 16.41
CA HIS A 9 -2.67 0.63 15.45
C HIS A 9 -3.30 1.54 14.40
N LEU A 10 -4.49 1.19 13.90
CA LEU A 10 -5.25 2.01 12.95
C LEU A 10 -5.72 3.33 13.58
N VAL A 11 -6.21 3.27 14.83
CA VAL A 11 -6.62 4.46 15.58
C VAL A 11 -5.42 5.36 15.87
N LEU A 12 -4.28 4.79 16.28
CA LEU A 12 -3.05 5.55 16.52
C LEU A 12 -2.49 6.19 15.24
N LEU A 13 -2.52 5.49 14.10
CA LEU A 13 -2.09 6.03 12.80
C LEU A 13 -3.01 7.16 12.32
N GLY A 14 -4.34 6.98 12.42
CA GLY A 14 -5.32 8.01 12.09
C GLY A 14 -5.17 9.25 12.97
N ALA A 15 -5.01 9.07 14.29
CA ALA A 15 -4.79 10.17 15.24
C ALA A 15 -3.47 10.91 14.97
N ARG A 16 -2.37 10.19 14.66
CA ARG A 16 -1.08 10.80 14.30
C ARG A 16 -1.15 11.59 13.00
N ALA A 17 -1.88 11.11 11.99
CA ALA A 17 -2.12 11.83 10.74
C ALA A 17 -2.92 13.12 10.96
N LEU A 18 -3.90 13.10 11.86
CA LEU A 18 -4.68 14.29 12.23
C LEU A 18 -3.90 15.29 13.10
N LEU A 19 -3.02 14.80 13.98
CA LEU A 19 -2.18 15.66 14.83
C LEU A 19 -1.05 16.33 14.04
N SER A 20 -0.53 15.71 12.98
CA SER A 20 0.50 16.30 12.12
C SER A 20 -0.04 17.48 11.28
N LEU A 21 -1.35 17.48 10.98
CA LEU A 21 -2.05 18.61 10.35
C LEU A 21 -2.15 19.83 11.27
N ARG A 22 -2.16 19.63 12.60
CA ARG A 22 -2.26 20.72 13.59
C ARG A 22 -0.92 21.32 14.01
N ARG A 23 0.21 20.64 13.79
CA ARG A 23 1.52 21.03 14.37
C ARG A 23 2.52 21.69 13.40
N ARG A 24 2.20 21.91 12.12
CA ARG A 24 3.16 22.46 11.14
C ARG A 24 2.95 23.95 10.82
N GLY A 25 3.48 24.82 11.69
CA GLY A 25 4.20 26.03 11.26
C GLY A 25 5.53 25.66 10.56
N PRO A 26 6.26 26.58 9.93
CA PRO A 26 7.33 26.24 8.99
C PRO A 26 8.57 25.69 9.73
N ALA A 27 8.68 24.37 9.88
CA ALA A 27 9.94 23.62 10.13
C ALA A 27 9.70 22.08 10.04
N PRO A 28 10.77 21.27 10.00
CA PRO A 28 11.38 20.62 8.86
C PRO A 28 10.69 19.28 8.49
N GLU A 29 11.12 18.70 7.37
CA GLU A 29 10.50 17.58 6.66
C GLU A 29 10.60 16.20 7.37
N ASP A 30 11.09 16.12 8.61
CA ASP A 30 11.56 14.86 9.23
C ASP A 30 10.81 14.42 10.50
N ALA A 31 9.54 14.04 10.37
CA ALA A 31 8.83 13.35 11.46
C ALA A 31 7.87 12.24 10.98
N ALA A 32 8.27 11.48 9.98
CA ALA A 32 7.92 10.06 9.95
C ALA A 32 8.79 9.34 11.01
N PRO A 33 8.41 8.16 11.55
CA PRO A 33 9.33 7.36 12.34
C PRO A 33 10.60 7.22 11.52
N GLN A 34 11.70 7.81 11.99
CA GLN A 34 13.01 7.69 11.38
C GLN A 34 13.49 6.25 11.61
N ALA A 35 12.90 5.30 10.89
CA ALA A 35 13.67 4.16 10.42
C ALA A 35 14.79 4.80 9.61
N ARG A 36 15.96 4.92 10.24
CA ARG A 36 17.18 5.61 9.76
C ARG A 36 17.11 5.84 8.26
N ARG A 37 16.85 7.09 7.83
CA ARG A 37 17.15 7.53 6.47
C ARG A 37 18.67 7.48 6.30
N ARG A 38 19.23 6.26 6.22
CA ARG A 38 20.52 6.04 5.57
C ARG A 38 20.32 6.57 4.15
N ALA A 39 21.23 7.41 3.68
CA ALA A 39 21.28 7.81 2.29
C ALA A 39 21.21 6.52 1.46
N LEU A 40 20.05 6.28 0.88
CA LEU A 40 19.79 5.07 0.12
C LEU A 40 20.61 5.21 -1.16
N PRO A 41 21.45 4.22 -1.52
CA PRO A 41 22.16 4.24 -2.79
C PRO A 41 21.15 4.38 -3.94
N GLU A 42 21.55 4.93 -5.08
CA GLU A 42 20.67 5.08 -6.25
C GLU A 42 20.02 3.71 -6.57
N GLY A 43 18.71 3.61 -6.36
CA GLY A 43 17.95 2.36 -6.42
C GLY A 43 17.26 1.92 -5.11
N GLY A 44 17.60 2.50 -3.96
CA GLY A 44 17.08 2.06 -2.66
C GLY A 44 15.56 2.16 -2.47
N PRO A 45 14.85 3.21 -2.91
CA PRO A 45 13.39 3.25 -2.85
C PRO A 45 12.71 2.22 -3.77
N TYR A 46 13.29 1.97 -4.95
CA TYR A 46 12.81 0.98 -5.90
C TYR A 46 13.01 -0.44 -5.36
N LEU A 47 14.23 -0.76 -4.90
CA LEU A 47 14.56 -2.06 -4.34
C LEU A 47 13.77 -2.33 -3.05
N GLN A 48 13.57 -1.32 -2.20
CA GLN A 48 12.72 -1.45 -1.02
C GLN A 48 11.27 -1.73 -1.41
N GLY A 49 10.73 -1.04 -2.42
CA GLY A 49 9.39 -1.31 -2.95
C GLY A 49 9.27 -2.71 -3.55
N LEU A 50 10.27 -3.11 -4.35
CA LEU A 50 10.35 -4.42 -4.98
C LEU A 50 10.42 -5.54 -3.93
N LEU A 51 11.33 -5.44 -2.97
CA LEU A 51 11.45 -6.40 -1.87
C LEU A 51 10.19 -6.41 -1.02
N CYS A 52 9.60 -5.25 -0.68
CA CYS A 52 8.35 -5.21 0.07
C CYS A 52 7.19 -5.90 -0.67
N ASN A 53 7.17 -5.80 -2.00
CA ASN A 53 6.18 -6.47 -2.84
C ASN A 53 6.45 -7.99 -2.94
N LEU A 54 7.69 -8.40 -3.21
CA LEU A 54 8.09 -9.81 -3.31
C LEU A 54 7.95 -10.55 -1.97
N LEU A 55 8.31 -9.90 -0.87
CA LEU A 55 8.15 -10.46 0.48
C LEU A 55 6.71 -10.34 1.00
N ASN A 56 5.75 -9.86 0.20
CA ASN A 56 4.35 -9.80 0.63
C ASN A 56 3.71 -11.20 0.56
N PRO A 57 3.49 -11.88 1.71
CA PRO A 57 2.95 -13.23 1.70
C PRO A 57 1.53 -13.31 1.15
N LYS A 58 0.82 -12.17 1.06
CA LYS A 58 -0.54 -12.11 0.54
C LYS A 58 -0.62 -12.51 -0.93
N ILE A 59 0.40 -12.18 -1.72
CA ILE A 59 0.46 -12.56 -3.14
C ILE A 59 0.66 -14.07 -3.23
N ALA A 60 1.57 -14.64 -2.44
CA ALA A 60 1.79 -16.09 -2.41
C ALA A 60 0.53 -16.88 -2.02
N VAL A 61 -0.21 -16.41 -1.01
CA VAL A 61 -1.48 -17.03 -0.59
C VAL A 61 -2.55 -16.87 -1.68
N LEU A 62 -2.66 -15.70 -2.31
CA LEU A 62 -3.60 -15.47 -3.42
C LEU A 62 -3.31 -16.42 -4.58
N PHE A 63 -2.06 -16.51 -5.03
CA PHE A 63 -1.71 -17.36 -6.17
C PHE A 63 -1.92 -18.84 -5.87
N THR A 64 -1.49 -19.31 -4.70
CA THR A 64 -1.63 -20.72 -4.28
C THR A 64 -3.10 -21.11 -4.07
N SER A 65 -3.96 -20.18 -3.66
CA SER A 65 -5.38 -20.46 -3.44
C SER A 65 -6.24 -20.27 -4.68
N LEU A 66 -5.94 -19.28 -5.53
CA LEU A 66 -6.82 -18.82 -6.61
C LEU A 66 -6.44 -19.45 -7.95
N ILE A 67 -5.16 -19.56 -8.30
CA ILE A 67 -4.74 -20.07 -9.62
C ILE A 67 -5.12 -21.54 -9.82
N PRO A 68 -4.91 -22.46 -8.85
CA PRO A 68 -5.29 -23.86 -9.04
C PRO A 68 -6.80 -24.07 -9.25
N GLN A 69 -7.64 -23.13 -8.82
CA GLN A 69 -9.10 -23.21 -9.05
C GLN A 69 -9.49 -23.06 -10.51
N PHE A 70 -8.61 -22.47 -11.33
CA PHE A 70 -8.83 -22.23 -12.75
C PHE A 70 -8.05 -23.17 -13.68
N VAL A 71 -7.27 -24.09 -13.11
CA VAL A 71 -6.41 -25.02 -13.85
C VAL A 71 -7.01 -26.41 -13.79
N VAL A 72 -7.12 -27.08 -14.93
CA VAL A 72 -7.59 -28.47 -14.97
C VAL A 72 -6.41 -29.39 -14.63
N PRO A 73 -6.54 -30.31 -13.65
CA PRO A 73 -5.48 -31.25 -13.33
C PRO A 73 -5.15 -32.14 -14.55
N GLY A 74 -3.90 -32.11 -15.00
CA GLY A 74 -3.47 -32.84 -16.20
C GLY A 74 -2.06 -32.47 -16.64
N PRO A 75 -1.56 -33.05 -17.74
CA PRO A 75 -0.21 -32.79 -18.24
C PRO A 75 0.01 -31.32 -18.66
N SER A 76 -1.06 -30.58 -18.97
CA SER A 76 -1.02 -29.14 -19.29
C SER A 76 -1.07 -28.22 -18.06
N ALA A 77 -1.32 -28.75 -16.85
CA ALA A 77 -1.60 -27.94 -15.66
C ALA A 77 -0.48 -26.94 -15.34
N THR A 78 0.79 -27.33 -15.52
CA THR A 78 1.95 -26.45 -15.32
C THR A 78 1.94 -25.29 -16.33
N ALA A 79 1.64 -25.57 -17.60
CA ALA A 79 1.60 -24.56 -18.65
C ALA A 79 0.42 -23.59 -18.46
N GLU A 80 -0.76 -24.09 -18.10
CA GLU A 80 -1.94 -23.27 -17.77
C GLU A 80 -1.68 -22.36 -16.56
N THR A 81 -1.07 -22.91 -15.50
CA THR A 81 -0.65 -22.15 -14.32
C THR A 81 0.33 -21.02 -14.69
N LEU A 82 1.32 -21.32 -15.52
CA LEU A 82 2.31 -20.33 -15.97
C LEU A 82 1.67 -19.25 -16.85
N MET A 83 0.72 -19.62 -17.72
CA MET A 83 0.02 -18.69 -18.59
C MET A 83 -0.88 -17.75 -17.80
N LEU A 84 -1.68 -18.28 -16.86
CA LEU A 84 -2.55 -17.48 -15.99
C LEU A 84 -1.72 -16.56 -15.07
N GLY A 85 -0.66 -17.09 -14.46
CA GLY A 85 0.23 -16.30 -13.63
C GLY A 85 0.95 -15.20 -14.43
N GLY A 86 1.41 -15.53 -15.64
CA GLY A 86 2.00 -14.58 -16.57
C GLY A 86 1.03 -13.45 -16.94
N LEU A 87 -0.19 -13.79 -17.34
CA LEU A 87 -1.24 -12.82 -17.68
C LEU A 87 -1.53 -11.87 -16.50
N PHE A 88 -1.65 -12.42 -15.29
CA PHE A 88 -1.85 -11.61 -14.08
C PHE A 88 -0.68 -10.68 -13.83
N CYS A 89 0.56 -11.18 -13.88
CA CYS A 89 1.77 -10.37 -13.68
C CYS A 89 1.87 -9.26 -14.73
N THR A 90 1.65 -9.56 -16.00
CA THR A 90 1.67 -8.57 -17.09
C THR A 90 0.61 -7.49 -16.88
N GLY A 91 -0.63 -7.88 -16.55
CA GLY A 91 -1.69 -6.93 -16.22
C GLY A 91 -1.33 -6.05 -15.03
N GLY A 92 -0.75 -6.63 -13.98
CA GLY A 92 -0.28 -5.90 -12.80
C GLY A 92 0.83 -4.90 -13.11
N VAL A 93 1.83 -5.29 -13.92
CA VAL A 93 2.90 -4.39 -14.35
C VAL A 93 2.35 -3.24 -15.19
N LEU A 94 1.50 -3.54 -16.19
CA LEU A 94 0.87 -2.51 -17.02
C LEU A 94 0.05 -1.53 -16.17
N TRP A 95 -0.69 -2.05 -15.19
CA TRP A 95 -1.48 -1.24 -14.28
C TRP A 95 -0.62 -0.33 -13.39
N ILE A 96 0.45 -0.84 -12.79
CA ILE A 96 1.36 -0.04 -11.96
C ILE A 96 2.10 1.00 -12.82
N CYS A 97 2.55 0.64 -14.02
CA CYS A 97 3.16 1.59 -14.96
C CYS A 97 2.18 2.69 -15.35
N PHE A 98 0.93 2.35 -15.69
CA PHE A 98 -0.12 3.32 -15.96
C PHE A 98 -0.31 4.27 -14.76
N TYR A 99 -0.45 3.72 -13.55
CA TYR A 99 -0.61 4.52 -12.34
C TYR A 99 0.61 5.44 -12.09
N ALA A 100 1.82 4.94 -12.31
CA ALA A 100 3.05 5.72 -12.17
C ALA A 100 3.13 6.88 -13.19
N LEU A 101 2.72 6.65 -14.43
CA LEU A 101 2.66 7.69 -15.46
C LEU A 101 1.62 8.76 -15.12
N VAL A 102 0.41 8.34 -14.70
CA VAL A 102 -0.64 9.26 -14.26
C VAL A 102 -0.19 10.07 -13.06
N ALA A 103 0.35 9.42 -12.02
CA ALA A 103 0.87 10.10 -10.83
C ALA A 103 2.04 11.04 -11.15
N GLY A 104 2.94 10.63 -12.06
CA GLY A 104 4.04 11.45 -12.56
C GLY A 104 3.56 12.70 -13.27
N SER A 105 2.54 12.58 -14.14
CA SER A 105 1.93 13.72 -14.83
C SER A 105 1.25 14.69 -13.86
N ALA A 106 0.63 14.16 -12.79
CA ALA A 106 -0.02 14.95 -11.74
C ALA A 106 0.93 15.43 -10.64
N ALA A 107 2.23 15.08 -10.68
CA ALA A 107 3.17 15.32 -9.59
C ALA A 107 3.26 16.80 -9.21
N ARG A 108 3.19 17.71 -10.20
CA ARG A 108 3.22 19.17 -9.96
C ARG A 108 1.97 19.66 -9.21
N LEU A 109 0.80 19.08 -9.50
CA LEU A 109 -0.45 19.38 -8.82
C LEU A 109 -0.46 18.82 -7.40
N LEU A 110 -0.03 17.57 -7.24
CA LEU A 110 0.07 16.86 -5.95
C LEU A 110 1.06 17.54 -4.99
N ARG A 111 2.09 18.21 -5.52
CA ARG A 111 3.04 19.01 -4.74
C ARG A 111 2.44 20.31 -4.18
N ARG A 112 1.27 20.75 -4.64
CA ARG A 112 0.65 21.98 -4.12
C ARG A 112 0.22 21.78 -2.66
N PRO A 113 0.58 22.69 -1.73
CA PRO A 113 0.27 22.54 -0.31
C PRO A 113 -1.22 22.32 -0.01
N ARG A 114 -2.12 22.96 -0.76
CA ARG A 114 -3.57 22.81 -0.59
C ARG A 114 -4.06 21.42 -0.99
N VAL A 115 -3.56 20.86 -2.10
CA VAL A 115 -3.95 19.53 -2.59
C VAL A 115 -3.44 18.46 -1.62
N ARG A 116 -2.19 18.59 -1.19
CA ARG A 116 -1.59 17.66 -0.23
C ARG A 116 -2.34 17.66 1.11
N ARG A 117 -2.73 18.85 1.63
CA ARG A 117 -3.59 18.97 2.82
C ARG A 117 -4.94 18.30 2.64
N ALA A 118 -5.58 18.44 1.48
CA ALA A 118 -6.85 17.79 1.21
C ALA A 118 -6.71 16.25 1.20
N ILE A 119 -5.67 15.73 0.54
CA ILE A 119 -5.37 14.29 0.52
C ILE A 119 -5.10 13.76 1.93
N ASP A 120 -4.28 14.46 2.72
CA ASP A 120 -3.94 14.07 4.09
C ASP A 120 -5.19 14.09 4.99
N ALA A 121 -6.04 15.11 4.86
CA ALA A 121 -7.28 15.24 5.62
C ALA A 121 -8.29 14.14 5.28
N VAL A 122 -8.51 13.88 3.98
CA VAL A 122 -9.41 12.82 3.51
C VAL A 122 -8.89 11.45 3.96
N SER A 123 -7.61 11.17 3.76
CA SER A 123 -6.98 9.90 4.16
C SER A 123 -7.06 9.66 5.66
N GLY A 124 -6.75 10.70 6.47
CA GLY A 124 -6.87 10.63 7.92
C GLY A 124 -8.31 10.42 8.39
N THR A 125 -9.27 11.09 7.77
CA THR A 125 -10.71 10.94 8.08
C THR A 125 -11.19 9.53 7.75
N VAL A 126 -10.83 8.99 6.58
CA VAL A 126 -11.20 7.63 6.18
C VAL A 126 -10.58 6.60 7.12
N LEU A 127 -9.30 6.73 7.48
CA LEU A 127 -8.64 5.80 8.40
C LEU A 127 -9.27 5.81 9.80
N VAL A 128 -9.61 6.99 10.33
CA VAL A 128 -10.31 7.11 11.62
C VAL A 128 -11.71 6.51 11.53
N GLY A 129 -12.47 6.82 10.47
CA GLY A 129 -13.79 6.23 10.24
C GLY A 129 -13.73 4.70 10.15
N PHE A 130 -12.76 4.16 9.41
CA PHE A 130 -12.56 2.72 9.28
C PHE A 130 -12.16 2.06 10.60
N GLY A 131 -11.26 2.70 11.37
CA GLY A 131 -10.86 2.23 12.69
C GLY A 131 -12.00 2.22 13.70
N LEU A 132 -12.85 3.25 13.69
CA LEU A 132 -14.05 3.32 14.53
C LEU A 132 -15.08 2.26 14.14
N ARG A 133 -15.29 2.05 12.83
CA ARG A 133 -16.20 1.01 12.33
C ARG A 133 -15.72 -0.39 12.72
N LEU A 134 -14.43 -0.68 12.55
CA LEU A 134 -13.85 -1.96 12.97
C LEU A 134 -13.97 -2.17 14.48
N ALA A 135 -13.77 -1.12 15.29
CA ALA A 135 -13.96 -1.20 16.74
C ALA A 135 -15.43 -1.44 17.14
N ALA A 136 -16.39 -0.96 16.34
CA ALA A 136 -17.82 -1.19 16.53
C ALA A 136 -18.26 -2.59 16.09
N GLU A 137 -17.69 -3.13 15.01
CA GLU A 137 -17.95 -4.51 14.53
C GLU A 137 -17.22 -5.57 15.37
N ALA A 138 -16.13 -5.21 16.06
CA ALA A 138 -15.36 -6.11 16.91
C ALA A 138 -15.90 -6.24 18.36
N ARG A 139 -17.11 -5.75 18.61
CA ARG A 139 -17.88 -5.87 19.85
C ARG A 139 -18.99 -6.89 19.67
#